data_AF-A0A0C3CZ08-F1
#
_entry.id   AF-A0A0C3CZ08-F1
#
_cell.length_a   1.000
_cell.length_b   1.000
_cell.length_c   1.000
_cell.angle_alpha   90.00
_cell.angle_beta   90.00
_cell.angle_gamma   90.00
#
_symmetry.space_group_name_H-M   'P 1'
#
loop_
_entity.id
_entity.type
_entity.pdbx_description
1 polymer ?
#
loop_
_entity_poly.entity_id
_entity_poly.type
_entity_poly.pdbx_seq_one_letter_code
_entity_poly.pdbx_strand_id
1 'polypeptide(L)'
;MAAATCPPAYDWAKNSQGMDPCAVASKLINVCDIDIAPLMQIARDTSYPPPTTDTQTICTCSGPVYALVSACADCQYGLFDPWNVWSQHCSHIFETFFLHPPVTIPTWASQFNIYVSPLVFIIKIFNCRLLK
;
A
#
# COMPACT_ATOMS: atom_id res chain seq x y z
N MET A 1 13.97 3.69 14.05
CA MET A 1 13.30 3.89 12.75
C MET A 1 12.06 4.74 13.01
N ALA A 2 11.71 5.63 12.09
CA ALA A 2 10.51 6.47 12.20
C ALA A 2 9.36 5.84 11.41
N ALA A 3 8.12 6.12 11.82
CA ALA A 3 6.94 5.75 11.05
C ALA A 3 6.95 6.43 9.67
N ALA A 4 6.56 5.68 8.64
CA ALA A 4 6.49 6.19 7.29
C ALA A 4 5.39 7.24 7.16
N THR A 5 5.71 8.34 6.47
CA THR A 5 4.79 9.45 6.20
C THR A 5 5.06 9.99 4.80
N CYS A 6 4.05 10.58 4.17
CA CYS A 6 4.17 11.15 2.83
C CYS A 6 4.22 12.69 2.85
N PRO A 7 4.97 13.32 1.92
CA PRO A 7 5.00 14.77 1.76
C PRO A 7 3.67 15.31 1.20
N PRO A 8 3.41 16.62 1.29
CA PRO A 8 2.18 17.26 0.77
C PRO A 8 1.89 16.98 -0.71
N ALA A 9 2.91 16.66 -1.51
CA ALA A 9 2.72 16.22 -2.91
C ALA A 9 1.83 14.97 -3.06
N TYR A 10 1.60 14.20 -2.00
CA TYR A 10 0.70 13.03 -1.95
C TYR A 10 -0.66 13.34 -1.31
N ASP A 11 -1.05 14.60 -1.22
CA ASP A 11 -2.39 14.95 -0.71
C ASP A 11 -3.51 14.30 -1.53
N TRP A 12 -3.30 14.07 -2.82
CA TRP A 12 -4.23 13.33 -3.69
C TRP A 12 -4.47 11.88 -3.22
N ALA A 13 -3.50 11.29 -2.50
CA ALA A 13 -3.51 9.89 -2.06
C ALA A 13 -4.13 9.72 -0.67
N LYS A 14 -4.45 10.81 0.02
CA LYS A 14 -5.07 10.76 1.35
C LYS A 14 -6.46 10.14 1.33
N ASN A 15 -6.86 9.54 2.44
CA ASN A 15 -8.24 9.11 2.64
C ASN A 15 -9.15 10.29 3.02
N SER A 16 -10.46 10.04 3.13
CA SER A 16 -11.45 11.04 3.56
C SER A 16 -11.25 11.58 4.97
N GLN A 17 -10.44 10.91 5.79
CA GLN A 17 -10.06 11.33 7.14
C GLN A 17 -8.75 12.15 7.16
N GLY A 18 -8.17 12.45 5.98
CA GLY A 18 -6.92 13.21 5.85
C GLY A 18 -5.65 12.41 6.12
N MET A 19 -5.74 11.09 6.28
CA MET A 19 -4.60 10.22 6.54
C MET A 19 -3.86 9.89 5.23
N ASP A 20 -2.54 9.99 5.27
CA ASP A 20 -1.67 9.62 4.15
C ASP A 20 -1.64 8.09 3.90
N PRO A 21 -1.24 7.63 2.71
CA PRO A 21 -1.29 6.21 2.37
C PRO A 21 -0.42 5.32 3.28
N CYS A 22 0.68 5.81 3.85
CA CYS A 22 1.50 5.04 4.79
C CYS A 22 0.75 4.78 6.10
N ALA A 23 0.09 5.81 6.63
CA ALA A 23 -0.71 5.70 7.85
C ALA A 23 -1.92 4.77 7.67
N VAL A 24 -2.61 4.86 6.53
CA VAL A 24 -3.74 3.96 6.22
C VAL A 24 -3.25 2.53 6.05
N ALA A 25 -2.20 2.28 5.27
CA ALA A 25 -1.64 0.94 5.08
C ALA A 25 -1.25 0.28 6.40
N SER A 26 -0.52 0.99 7.26
CA SER A 26 -0.12 0.50 8.58
C SER A 26 -1.32 0.09 9.41
N LYS A 27 -2.39 0.90 9.41
CA LYS A 27 -3.60 0.59 10.16
C LYS A 27 -4.36 -0.61 9.59
N LEU A 28 -4.40 -0.77 8.27
CA LEU A 28 -5.03 -1.94 7.65
C LEU A 28 -4.25 -3.22 7.93
N ILE A 29 -2.93 -3.19 7.84
CA ILE A 29 -2.08 -4.35 8.17
C ILE A 29 -2.33 -4.79 9.62
N ASN A 30 -2.41 -3.83 10.54
CA ASN A 30 -2.66 -4.11 11.95
C ASN A 30 -4.06 -4.66 12.26
N VAL A 31 -5.01 -4.60 11.32
CA VAL A 31 -6.32 -5.28 11.49
C VAL A 31 -6.14 -6.80 11.44
N CYS A 32 -5.19 -7.30 10.64
CA CYS A 32 -4.95 -8.74 10.52
C CYS A 32 -3.97 -9.28 11.56
N ASP A 33 -3.06 -8.43 12.04
CA ASP A 33 -2.05 -8.82 13.01
C ASP A 33 -1.64 -7.61 13.86
N ILE A 34 -2.07 -7.62 15.12
CA ILE A 34 -1.95 -6.49 16.05
C ILE A 34 -0.49 -6.28 16.48
N ASP A 35 0.36 -7.31 16.35
CA ASP A 35 1.78 -7.26 16.73
C ASP A 35 2.68 -6.71 15.61
N ILE A 36 2.11 -6.42 14.43
CA ILE A 36 2.87 -5.79 13.35
C ILE A 36 3.12 -4.31 13.67
N ALA A 37 4.41 -3.96 13.68
CA ALA A 37 4.85 -2.58 13.77
C ALA A 37 4.31 -1.78 12.57
N PRO A 38 3.99 -0.48 12.73
CA PRO A 38 3.59 0.35 11.61
C PRO A 38 4.65 0.33 10.51
N LEU A 39 4.26 0.66 9.28
CA LEU A 39 5.21 0.78 8.18
C LEU A 39 6.31 1.76 8.57
N MET A 40 7.55 1.28 8.48
CA MET A 40 8.73 2.06 8.81
C MET A 40 9.23 2.78 7.58
N GLN A 41 9.83 3.94 7.79
CA GLN A 41 10.42 4.69 6.71
C GLN A 41 11.50 3.86 6.00
N ILE A 42 11.43 3.79 4.67
CA ILE A 42 12.39 3.07 3.83
C ILE A 42 13.44 4.02 3.24
N ALA A 43 14.57 3.45 2.84
CA ALA A 43 15.60 4.21 2.14
C ALA A 43 15.18 4.48 0.68
N ARG A 44 15.81 5.48 0.07
CA ARG A 44 15.63 5.73 -1.37
C ARG A 44 15.99 4.50 -2.17
N ASP A 45 15.26 4.29 -3.26
CA ASP A 45 15.44 3.18 -4.20
C ASP A 45 15.31 1.78 -3.57
N THR A 46 14.69 1.67 -2.39
CA THR A 46 14.32 0.41 -1.74
C THR A 46 12.80 0.19 -1.77
N SER A 47 12.34 -1.06 -1.69
CA SER A 47 10.92 -1.40 -1.59
C SER A 47 10.56 -1.98 -0.22
N TYR A 48 9.27 -1.91 0.11
CA TYR A 48 8.75 -2.74 1.19
C TYR A 48 8.79 -4.21 0.77
N PRO A 49 9.20 -5.12 1.67
CA PRO A 49 9.29 -6.53 1.32
C PRO A 49 7.89 -7.10 1.07
N PRO A 50 7.73 -7.93 0.02
CA PRO A 50 6.49 -8.65 -0.21
C PRO A 50 6.23 -9.68 0.90
N PRO A 51 4.97 -10.10 1.10
CA PRO A 51 4.66 -11.17 2.04
C PRO A 51 5.37 -12.46 1.64
N THR A 52 5.79 -13.22 2.65
CA THR A 52 6.37 -14.56 2.50
C THR A 52 5.31 -15.62 2.80
N THR A 53 5.64 -16.90 2.61
CA THR A 53 4.73 -18.00 3.00
C THR A 53 4.36 -17.96 4.48
N ASP A 54 5.26 -17.43 5.33
CA ASP A 54 5.12 -17.42 6.78
C ASP A 54 4.52 -16.10 7.30
N THR A 55 4.64 -15.02 6.51
CA THR A 55 4.16 -13.68 6.90
C THR A 55 2.94 -13.21 6.11
N GLN A 56 2.41 -14.05 5.21
CA GLN A 56 1.20 -13.69 4.47
C GLN A 56 0.00 -13.59 5.43
N THR A 57 -0.77 -12.54 5.24
CA THR A 57 -2.05 -12.33 5.91
C THR A 57 -3.10 -11.98 4.88
N ILE A 58 -4.37 -12.07 5.29
CA ILE A 58 -5.50 -11.56 4.50
C ILE A 58 -5.27 -10.10 4.08
N CYS A 59 -4.66 -9.29 4.94
CA CYS A 59 -4.41 -7.87 4.69
C CYS A 59 -3.29 -7.69 3.67
N THR A 60 -2.13 -8.32 3.86
CA THR A 60 -0.97 -8.17 2.95
C THR A 60 -1.23 -8.76 1.57
N CYS A 61 -2.12 -9.75 1.47
CA CYS A 61 -2.56 -10.36 0.21
C CYS A 61 -3.80 -9.69 -0.40
N SER A 62 -4.18 -8.50 0.11
CA SER A 62 -5.26 -7.70 -0.47
C SER A 62 -4.74 -6.61 -1.42
N GLY A 63 -5.43 -6.45 -2.54
CA GLY A 63 -5.16 -5.42 -3.54
C GLY A 63 -5.13 -4.00 -2.96
N PRO A 64 -6.11 -3.60 -2.12
CA PRO A 64 -6.12 -2.26 -1.52
C PRO A 64 -4.93 -1.99 -0.60
N VAL A 65 -4.48 -2.97 0.18
CA VAL A 65 -3.29 -2.80 1.04
C VAL A 65 -2.04 -2.66 0.18
N TYR A 66 -1.86 -3.51 -0.82
CA TYR A 66 -0.72 -3.38 -1.75
C TYR A 66 -0.69 -2.01 -2.44
N ALA A 67 -1.86 -1.51 -2.87
CA ALA A 67 -1.96 -0.21 -3.51
C ALA A 67 -1.51 0.93 -2.55
N LEU A 68 -1.89 0.85 -1.28
CA LEU A 68 -1.47 1.83 -0.26
C LEU A 68 0.03 1.70 0.09
N VAL A 69 0.53 0.47 0.24
CA VAL A 69 1.96 0.21 0.51
C VAL A 69 2.84 0.70 -0.64
N SER A 70 2.42 0.47 -1.88
CA SER A 70 3.16 0.92 -3.07
C SER A 70 3.18 2.44 -3.19
N ALA A 71 2.04 3.10 -2.97
CA ALA A 71 1.99 4.57 -2.93
C ALA A 71 2.84 5.15 -1.79
N CYS A 72 2.86 4.46 -0.64
CA CYS A 72 3.71 4.80 0.49
C CYS A 72 5.21 4.66 0.17
N ALA A 73 5.62 3.62 -0.56
CA ALA A 73 7.00 3.46 -0.99
C ALA A 73 7.41 4.60 -1.95
N ASP A 74 6.58 4.88 -2.94
CA ASP A 74 6.83 5.92 -3.95
C ASP A 74 6.90 7.33 -3.33
N CYS A 75 6.05 7.62 -2.33
CA CYS A 75 6.08 8.92 -1.65
C CYS A 75 7.38 9.16 -0.85
N GLN A 76 8.08 8.08 -0.49
CA GLN A 76 9.37 8.09 0.16
C GLN A 76 10.55 8.01 -0.81
N TYR A 77 10.29 8.14 -2.12
CA TYR A 77 11.29 7.94 -3.19
C TYR A 77 11.87 6.51 -3.20
N GLY A 78 11.09 5.54 -2.73
CA GLY A 78 11.38 4.12 -2.85
C GLY A 78 10.89 3.56 -4.18
N LEU A 79 11.09 2.24 -4.31
CA LEU A 79 10.54 1.42 -5.37
C LEU A 79 9.37 0.61 -4.82
N PHE A 80 8.54 0.08 -5.70
CA PHE A 80 7.49 -0.87 -5.33
C PHE A 80 7.55 -2.05 -6.28
N ASP A 81 7.42 -3.25 -5.72
CA ASP A 81 7.39 -4.48 -6.49
C ASP A 81 6.07 -4.57 -7.26
N PRO A 82 6.07 -5.07 -8.50
CA PRO A 82 4.83 -5.24 -9.25
C PRO A 82 3.96 -6.30 -8.57
N TRP A 83 2.64 -6.18 -8.75
CA TRP A 83 1.66 -7.03 -8.03
C TRP A 83 1.94 -8.52 -8.18
N ASN A 84 2.35 -8.99 -9.36
CA ASN A 84 2.66 -10.40 -9.59
C ASN A 84 3.86 -10.91 -8.78
N VAL A 85 4.80 -10.03 -8.42
CA VAL A 85 5.91 -10.33 -7.51
C VAL A 85 5.41 -10.26 -6.07
N TRP A 86 4.65 -9.21 -5.73
CA TRP A 86 4.10 -9.03 -4.38
C TRP A 86 3.21 -10.20 -3.94
N SER A 87 2.32 -10.65 -4.81
CA SER A 87 1.34 -11.70 -4.51
C SER A 87 1.88 -13.11 -4.71
N GLN A 88 3.15 -13.28 -5.08
CA GLN A 88 3.72 -14.58 -5.46
C GLN A 88 3.58 -15.64 -4.36
N HIS A 89 3.68 -15.24 -3.09
CA HIS A 89 3.59 -16.13 -1.93
C HIS A 89 2.23 -16.08 -1.22
N CYS A 90 1.24 -15.40 -1.81
CA CYS A 90 -0.13 -15.39 -1.30
C CYS A 90 -0.86 -16.65 -1.73
N SER A 91 -1.26 -17.49 -0.76
CA SER A 91 -2.09 -18.67 -1.01
C SER A 91 -3.47 -18.30 -1.55
N HIS A 92 -4.00 -17.15 -1.10
CA HIS A 92 -5.25 -16.57 -1.56
C HIS A 92 -5.09 -15.06 -1.74
N ILE A 93 -5.67 -14.53 -2.81
CA ILE A 93 -5.65 -13.11 -3.14
C ILE A 93 -7.03 -12.51 -2.89
N PHE A 94 -7.06 -11.30 -2.35
CA PHE A 94 -8.29 -10.56 -2.09
C PHE A 94 -8.33 -9.27 -2.91
N GLU A 95 -9.31 -9.14 -3.80
CA GLU A 95 -9.51 -7.93 -4.61
C GLU A 95 -9.99 -6.75 -3.77
N THR A 96 -10.69 -7.02 -2.68
CA THR A 96 -11.27 -6.02 -1.80
C THR A 96 -10.85 -6.26 -0.36
N PHE A 97 -10.90 -5.19 0.43
CA PHE A 97 -10.72 -5.28 1.87
C PHE A 97 -12.09 -5.51 2.52
N PHE A 98 -12.30 -6.70 3.08
CA PHE A 98 -13.61 -7.13 3.59
C PHE A 98 -13.71 -7.07 5.12
N LEU A 99 -12.59 -6.89 5.82
CA LEU A 99 -12.58 -6.62 7.25
C LEU A 99 -13.07 -5.18 7.49
N HIS A 100 -13.77 -4.93 8.59
CA HIS A 100 -14.24 -3.59 8.96
C HIS A 100 -13.09 -2.81 9.61
N PRO A 101 -12.34 -1.97 8.86
CA PRO A 101 -11.19 -1.30 9.42
C PRO A 101 -11.62 -0.06 10.21
N PRO A 102 -10.86 0.37 11.24
CA PRO A 102 -11.11 1.62 11.94
C PRO A 102 -10.76 2.87 11.10
N VAL A 103 -10.35 2.68 9.84
CA VAL A 103 -9.98 3.73 8.89
C VAL A 103 -10.68 3.57 7.56
N THR A 104 -10.94 4.68 6.91
CA THR A 104 -11.48 4.67 5.55
C THR A 104 -10.38 4.38 4.55
N ILE A 105 -10.64 3.44 3.65
CA ILE A 105 -9.77 3.15 2.51
C ILE A 105 -10.07 4.17 1.40
N PRO A 106 -9.06 4.87 0.85
CA PRO A 106 -9.26 5.75 -0.30
C PRO A 106 -9.90 5.02 -1.49
N THR A 107 -10.80 5.68 -2.21
CA THR A 107 -11.51 5.09 -3.35
C THR A 107 -10.56 4.60 -4.44
N TRP A 108 -9.43 5.28 -4.67
CA TRP A 108 -8.44 4.84 -5.65
C TRP A 108 -7.76 3.51 -5.27
N ALA A 109 -7.60 3.24 -3.97
CA ALA A 109 -7.00 2.02 -3.46
C ALA A 109 -8.02 0.87 -3.43
N SER A 110 -9.28 1.17 -3.07
CA SER A 110 -10.33 0.15 -3.05
C SER A 110 -10.76 -0.33 -4.45
N GLN A 111 -10.52 0.46 -5.49
CA GLN A 111 -10.78 0.11 -6.89
C GLN A 111 -9.57 -0.55 -7.58
N PHE A 112 -8.54 -0.95 -6.83
CA PHE A 112 -7.38 -1.63 -7.41
C PHE A 112 -7.79 -2.97 -8.02
N ASN A 113 -7.78 -3.04 -9.35
CA ASN A 113 -8.07 -4.28 -10.08
C ASN A 113 -6.78 -5.07 -10.35
N ILE A 114 -6.62 -6.20 -9.67
CA ILE A 114 -5.43 -7.06 -9.73
C ILE A 114 -5.15 -7.63 -11.14
N TYR A 115 -6.14 -7.65 -12.04
CA TYR A 115 -6.02 -8.23 -13.39
C TYR A 115 -5.79 -7.19 -14.49
N VAL A 116 -6.19 -5.94 -14.27
CA VAL A 116 -6.24 -4.90 -15.32
C VAL A 116 -5.45 -3.65 -14.94
N SER A 117 -5.13 -3.48 -13.64
CA SER A 117 -4.71 -2.21 -13.09
C SER A 117 -3.21 -2.02 -12.79
N PRO A 118 -2.22 -2.77 -13.34
CA PRO A 118 -0.85 -2.28 -13.22
C PRO A 118 -0.76 -0.92 -13.90
N LEU A 119 -1.28 -0.73 -15.11
CA LEU A 119 -1.07 0.49 -15.89
C LEU A 119 -1.77 1.74 -15.32
N VAL A 120 -3.04 1.70 -14.91
CA VAL A 120 -3.75 2.90 -14.41
C VAL A 120 -3.25 3.33 -13.03
N PHE A 121 -2.96 2.35 -12.17
CA PHE A 121 -2.36 2.58 -10.86
C PHE A 121 -0.94 3.15 -10.97
N ILE A 122 -0.12 2.54 -11.85
CA ILE A 122 1.17 3.06 -12.27
C ILE A 122 0.99 4.49 -12.79
N ILE A 123 0.05 4.77 -13.69
CA ILE A 123 -0.13 6.13 -14.24
C ILE A 123 -0.42 7.16 -13.14
N LYS A 124 -1.23 6.86 -12.12
CA LYS A 124 -1.48 7.81 -11.01
C LYS A 124 -0.23 8.04 -10.14
N ILE A 125 0.49 6.97 -9.81
CA ILE A 125 1.75 7.04 -9.04
C ILE A 125 2.86 7.73 -9.85
N PHE A 126 3.06 7.32 -11.11
CA PHE A 126 4.03 7.89 -12.04
C PHE A 126 3.72 9.34 -12.41
N ASN A 127 2.46 9.74 -12.57
CA ASN A 127 2.11 11.16 -12.78
C ASN A 127 2.51 12.01 -11.57
N CYS A 128 2.50 11.47 -10.35
CA CYS A 128 3.06 12.17 -9.19
C CYS A 128 4.58 12.31 -9.30
N ARG A 129 5.29 11.30 -9.83
CA ARG A 129 6.73 11.35 -10.09
C ARG A 129 7.11 12.37 -11.19
N LEU A 130 6.22 12.61 -12.16
CA LEU A 130 6.41 13.57 -13.26
C LEU A 130 6.07 15.03 -12.89
N LEU A 131 5.39 15.26 -11.76
CA LEU A 131 5.06 16.59 -11.25
C LEU A 131 6.04 17.09 -10.16
N LYS A 132 7.12 16.34 -9.91
CA LYS A 132 8.22 16.69 -8.99
C LYS A 132 9.39 17.30 -9.75
#